data_AF-A0AAN6QBK4-F1
#
_entry.id   AF-A0AAN6QBK4-F1
#
_cell.length_a   1.000
_cell.length_b   1.000
_cell.length_c   1.000
_cell.angle_alpha   90.00
_cell.angle_beta   90.00
_cell.angle_gamma   90.00
#
_symmetry.space_group_name_H-M   'P 1'
#
loop_
_entity.id
_entity.type
_entity.pdbx_description
1 polymer ?
#
loop_
_entity_poly.entity_id
_entity_poly.type
_entity_poly.pdbx_seq_one_letter_code
_entity_poly.pdbx_strand_id
1 'polypeptide(L)'
;MSTYPPETNDGVVTSWVPLTSTFTPSVGCESKYRLNGPSLVAYDPGYGLDIDRNVKCGPPAVTTWWEQGRLGGGDGEGNTAASLGPVTCPNAWTTVASPITGSSTQIMCCPP
;
A
#
# COMPACT_ATOMS: atom_id res chain seq x y z
N MET A 1 14.20 -8.86 -2.29
CA MET A 1 14.20 -9.01 -0.81
C MET A 1 14.11 -7.62 -0.20
N SER A 2 13.36 -7.46 0.88
CA SER A 2 13.32 -6.18 1.62
C SER A 2 14.70 -5.84 2.16
N THR A 3 15.07 -4.56 2.08
CA THR A 3 16.29 -4.03 2.72
C THR A 3 16.10 -3.80 4.22
N TYR A 4 14.87 -3.92 4.73
CA TYR A 4 14.53 -3.74 6.13
C TYR A 4 14.29 -5.11 6.78
N PRO A 5 15.02 -5.45 7.86
CA PRO A 5 14.71 -6.64 8.66
C PRO A 5 13.34 -6.48 9.34
N PRO A 6 12.67 -7.58 9.71
CA PRO A 6 11.48 -7.49 10.55
C PRO A 6 11.79 -6.74 11.85
N GLU A 7 10.85 -5.91 12.30
CA GLU A 7 10.95 -5.17 13.56
C GLU A 7 9.85 -5.62 14.51
N THR A 8 10.11 -5.57 15.82
CA THR A 8 9.09 -5.84 16.84
C THR A 8 8.89 -4.60 17.67
N ASN A 9 7.68 -4.05 17.62
CA ASN A 9 7.27 -2.89 18.43
C ASN A 9 5.99 -3.26 19.18
N ASP A 10 5.95 -3.02 20.49
CA ASP A 10 4.78 -3.27 21.34
C ASP A 10 4.15 -4.67 21.18
N GLY A 11 4.99 -5.69 20.96
CA GLY A 11 4.56 -7.08 20.79
C GLY A 11 4.07 -7.46 19.39
N VAL A 12 4.06 -6.51 18.45
CA VAL A 12 3.69 -6.73 17.04
C VAL A 12 4.96 -6.87 16.19
N VAL A 13 5.05 -7.95 15.42
CA VAL A 13 6.13 -8.16 14.46
C VAL A 13 5.75 -7.53 13.12
N THR A 14 6.47 -6.51 12.67
CA THR A 14 6.30 -5.91 11.36
C THR A 14 7.30 -6.48 10.37
N SER A 15 6.81 -7.15 9.34
CA SER A 15 7.59 -7.59 8.18
C SER A 15 7.49 -6.57 7.04
N TRP A 16 8.58 -6.35 6.33
CA TRP A 16 8.64 -5.34 5.27
C TRP A 16 8.56 -5.99 3.90
N VAL A 17 7.62 -5.54 3.07
CA VAL A 17 7.46 -5.96 1.67
C VAL A 17 8.21 -4.95 0.77
N PRO A 18 9.17 -5.43 -0.04
CA PRO A 18 9.99 -4.56 -0.87
C PRO A 18 9.21 -3.83 -1.96
N LEU A 19 9.37 -2.50 -2.03
CA LEU A 19 9.06 -1.69 -3.21
C LEU A 19 10.36 -1.29 -3.92
N THR A 20 11.11 -2.29 -4.41
CA THR A 20 12.50 -2.12 -4.89
C THR A 20 12.66 -1.28 -6.17
N SER A 21 11.57 -0.82 -6.77
CA SER A 21 11.58 0.03 -7.97
C SER A 21 10.38 0.96 -7.96
N THR A 22 10.57 2.19 -8.47
CA THR A 22 9.47 3.10 -8.76
C THR A 22 8.47 2.42 -9.71
N PHE A 23 7.22 2.34 -9.29
CA PHE A 23 6.16 1.73 -10.08
C PHE A 23 5.60 2.74 -11.09
N THR A 24 5.41 2.33 -12.33
CA THR A 24 4.72 3.13 -13.35
C THR A 24 3.31 2.58 -13.53
N PRO A 25 2.26 3.34 -13.18
CA PRO A 25 0.88 2.94 -13.43
C PRO A 25 0.63 2.71 -14.91
N SER A 26 -0.20 1.70 -15.22
CA SER A 26 -0.64 1.46 -16.60
C SER A 26 -1.53 2.62 -17.08
N VAL A 27 -1.46 2.93 -18.38
CA VAL A 27 -2.36 3.90 -19.01
C VAL A 27 -3.82 3.45 -18.82
N GLY A 28 -4.71 4.39 -18.49
CA GLY A 28 -6.13 4.12 -18.24
C GLY A 28 -6.46 3.97 -16.75
N CYS A 29 -5.45 3.81 -15.87
CA CYS A 29 -5.65 3.71 -14.42
C CYS A 29 -6.26 4.96 -13.80
N GLU A 30 -6.04 6.12 -14.40
CA GLU A 30 -6.64 7.40 -14.00
C GLU A 30 -8.17 7.40 -14.08
N SER A 31 -8.76 6.52 -14.88
CA SER A 31 -10.22 6.36 -15.06
C SER A 31 -10.82 5.20 -14.25
N LYS A 32 -10.03 4.53 -13.41
CA LYS A 32 -10.47 3.37 -12.63
C LYS A 32 -10.81 3.80 -11.21
N TYR A 33 -12.11 3.86 -10.96
CA TYR A 33 -12.65 4.26 -9.67
C TYR A 33 -13.50 3.13 -9.08
N ARG A 34 -13.47 3.00 -7.76
CA ARG A 34 -14.45 2.19 -7.03
C ARG A 34 -15.13 3.00 -5.94
N LEU A 35 -16.27 2.52 -5.48
CA LEU A 35 -16.88 2.99 -4.24
C LEU A 35 -16.31 2.15 -3.09
N ASN A 36 -15.77 2.83 -2.07
CA ASN A 36 -15.41 2.24 -0.79
C ASN A 36 -16.27 2.90 0.29
N GLY A 37 -17.40 2.27 0.62
CA GLY A 37 -18.46 2.91 1.39
C GLY A 37 -19.04 4.12 0.64
N PRO A 38 -19.16 5.31 1.28
CA PRO A 38 -19.66 6.52 0.62
C PRO A 38 -18.63 7.21 -0.28
N SER A 39 -17.36 6.78 -0.24
CA SER A 39 -16.25 7.47 -0.90
C SER A 39 -15.97 6.91 -2.29
N LEU A 40 -15.82 7.79 -3.27
CA LEU A 40 -15.23 7.45 -4.57
C LEU A 40 -13.71 7.47 -4.45
N VAL A 41 -13.06 6.35 -4.74
CA VAL A 41 -11.62 6.17 -4.57
C VAL A 41 -10.96 5.79 -5.89
N ALA A 42 -9.83 6.44 -6.18
CA ALA A 42 -8.98 6.19 -7.35
C ALA A 42 -7.72 5.45 -6.92
N TYR A 43 -7.12 4.68 -7.85
CA TYR A 43 -5.91 3.88 -7.59
C TYR A 43 -6.01 2.95 -6.37
N ASP A 44 -7.24 2.58 -6.01
CA ASP A 44 -7.51 1.75 -4.86
C ASP A 44 -7.18 0.27 -5.19
N PRO A 45 -6.35 -0.42 -4.39
CA PRO A 45 -6.00 -1.82 -4.62
C PRO A 45 -7.21 -2.75 -4.75
N GLY A 46 -8.32 -2.43 -4.07
CA GLY A 46 -9.57 -3.16 -4.13
C GLY A 46 -10.23 -3.15 -5.50
N TYR A 47 -9.92 -2.20 -6.39
CA TYR A 47 -10.48 -2.23 -7.76
C TYR A 47 -10.05 -3.50 -8.49
N GLY A 48 -8.77 -3.85 -8.39
CA GLY A 48 -8.20 -5.07 -8.99
C GLY A 48 -8.61 -6.36 -8.27
N LEU A 49 -9.28 -6.27 -7.13
CA LEU A 49 -9.78 -7.42 -6.37
C LEU A 49 -11.27 -7.67 -6.64
N ASP A 50 -12.06 -6.60 -6.59
CA ASP A 50 -13.52 -6.66 -6.50
C ASP A 50 -14.23 -6.34 -7.83
N ILE A 51 -13.60 -5.57 -8.73
CA ILE A 51 -14.24 -5.06 -9.96
C ILE A 51 -13.66 -5.74 -11.21
N ASP A 52 -12.36 -5.54 -11.48
CA ASP A 52 -11.71 -6.12 -12.66
C ASP A 52 -10.30 -6.62 -12.30
N ARG A 53 -10.17 -7.94 -12.20
CA ARG A 53 -8.93 -8.62 -11.82
C ARG A 53 -7.81 -8.52 -12.86
N ASN A 54 -8.11 -8.01 -14.05
CA ASN A 54 -7.09 -7.77 -15.09
C ASN A 54 -6.43 -6.40 -14.95
N VAL A 55 -6.98 -5.49 -14.12
CA VAL A 55 -6.46 -4.15 -13.91
C VAL A 55 -5.43 -4.13 -12.79
N LYS A 56 -4.23 -3.60 -13.09
CA LYS A 56 -3.12 -3.45 -12.14
C LYS A 56 -2.63 -2.01 -12.13
N CYS A 57 -3.16 -1.22 -11.20
CA CYS A 57 -2.87 0.22 -11.09
C CYS A 57 -1.89 0.58 -9.98
N GLY A 58 -1.42 -0.40 -9.22
CA GLY A 58 -0.39 -0.24 -8.20
C GLY A 58 0.58 -1.43 -8.17
N PRO A 59 1.71 -1.31 -7.45
CA PRO A 59 2.60 -2.43 -7.21
C PRO A 59 1.86 -3.57 -6.49
N PRO A 60 2.10 -4.85 -6.83
CA PRO A 60 1.46 -5.99 -6.15
C PRO A 60 1.64 -6.00 -4.63
N ALA A 61 2.77 -5.47 -4.13
CA ALA A 61 3.03 -5.32 -2.71
C ALA A 61 1.97 -4.46 -1.99
N VAL A 62 1.41 -3.45 -2.65
CA VAL A 62 0.35 -2.60 -2.07
C VAL A 62 -0.91 -3.42 -1.83
N THR A 63 -1.25 -4.34 -2.74
CA THR A 63 -2.37 -5.28 -2.54
C THR A 63 -2.11 -6.22 -1.37
N THR A 64 -0.89 -6.76 -1.23
CA THR A 64 -0.51 -7.59 -0.06
C THR A 64 -0.65 -6.82 1.25
N TRP A 65 -0.13 -5.59 1.29
CA TRP A 65 -0.26 -4.69 2.44
C TRP A 65 -1.73 -4.38 2.73
N TRP A 66 -2.56 -4.11 1.73
CA TRP A 66 -3.98 -3.83 1.90
C TRP A 66 -4.75 -5.01 2.48
N GLU A 67 -4.51 -6.22 1.96
CA GLU A 67 -5.24 -7.44 2.35
C GLU A 67 -4.79 -8.03 3.69
N GLN A 68 -3.73 -7.49 4.32
CA GLN A 68 -3.22 -7.98 5.61
C GLN A 68 -4.28 -7.95 6.72
N GLY A 69 -5.29 -7.08 6.62
CA GLY A 69 -6.42 -7.04 7.57
C GLY A 69 -7.19 -8.36 7.67
N ARG A 70 -7.14 -9.21 6.62
CA ARG A 70 -7.71 -10.56 6.64
C ARG A 70 -7.02 -11.50 7.63
N LEU A 71 -5.83 -11.15 8.10
CA LEU A 71 -5.08 -11.92 9.09
C LEU A 71 -5.55 -11.66 10.54
N GLY A 72 -6.61 -10.88 10.75
CA GLY A 72 -7.09 -10.55 12.11
C GLY A 72 -6.57 -9.21 12.61
N GLY A 73 -6.71 -8.17 11.79
CA GLY A 73 -6.55 -6.79 12.25
C GLY A 73 -5.16 -6.16 12.13
N GLY A 74 -4.20 -6.77 11.42
CA GLY A 74 -2.93 -6.12 11.02
C GLY A 74 -1.95 -5.76 12.15
N ASP A 75 -2.40 -5.71 13.40
CA ASP A 75 -1.63 -5.47 14.64
C ASP A 75 -2.46 -5.82 15.90
N GLY A 76 -3.80 -5.82 15.79
CA GLY A 76 -4.74 -5.93 16.92
C GLY A 76 -4.77 -7.24 17.73
N GLU A 77 -4.08 -8.30 17.31
CA GLU A 77 -4.12 -9.61 17.99
C GLU A 77 -2.74 -10.30 18.11
N GLY A 78 -1.64 -9.53 18.01
CA GLY A 78 -0.28 -10.10 18.01
C GLY A 78 0.11 -10.80 16.70
N ASN A 79 -0.66 -10.54 15.64
CA ASN A 79 -0.36 -11.00 14.29
C ASN A 79 0.80 -10.21 13.68
N THR A 80 1.51 -10.85 12.74
CA THR A 80 2.56 -10.18 11.97
C THR A 80 1.94 -9.10 11.09
N ALA A 81 2.33 -7.85 11.30
CA ALA A 81 2.02 -6.72 10.41
C ALA A 81 2.87 -6.80 9.14
N ALA A 82 2.32 -6.38 8.02
CA ALA A 82 3.07 -6.14 6.79
C ALA A 82 3.17 -4.63 6.55
N SER A 83 4.36 -4.11 6.32
CA SER A 83 4.59 -2.72 5.89
C SER A 83 5.31 -2.67 4.55
N LEU A 84 5.19 -1.53 3.85
CA LEU A 84 5.85 -1.31 2.57
C LEU A 84 7.17 -0.58 2.79
N GLY A 85 8.24 -0.98 2.09
CA GLY A 85 9.51 -0.27 2.17
C GLY A 85 10.51 -0.69 1.09
N PRO A 86 11.35 0.23 0.57
CA PRO A 86 11.31 1.68 0.76
C PRO A 86 10.11 2.30 0.03
N VAL A 87 9.34 3.17 0.68
CA VAL A 87 8.18 3.81 0.05
C VAL A 87 8.67 4.95 -0.83
N THR A 88 8.33 4.93 -2.12
CA THR A 88 8.52 6.04 -3.05
C THR A 88 7.24 6.23 -3.85
N CYS A 89 6.91 7.46 -4.21
CA CYS A 89 5.73 7.71 -5.04
C CYS A 89 5.88 7.05 -6.43
N PRO A 90 4.77 6.61 -7.05
CA PRO A 90 4.80 6.10 -8.42
C PRO A 90 5.41 7.11 -9.41
N ASN A 91 5.79 6.62 -10.58
CA ASN A 91 6.34 7.45 -11.64
C ASN A 91 5.39 8.60 -11.99
N ALA A 92 5.94 9.81 -12.15
CA ALA A 92 5.23 11.06 -12.40
C ALA A 92 4.30 11.56 -11.28
N TRP A 93 4.20 10.85 -10.15
CA TRP A 93 3.44 11.31 -8.99
C TRP A 93 4.32 12.18 -8.09
N THR A 94 3.69 13.14 -7.42
CA THR A 94 4.39 14.06 -6.51
C THR A 94 4.16 13.67 -5.06
N THR A 95 5.23 13.55 -4.27
CA THR A 95 5.12 13.44 -2.81
C THR A 95 4.59 14.76 -2.25
N VAL A 96 3.43 14.72 -1.61
CA VAL A 96 2.81 15.91 -0.99
C VAL A 96 3.03 15.97 0.52
N ALA A 97 3.19 14.83 1.17
CA ALA A 97 3.50 14.75 2.59
C ALA A 97 4.19 13.42 2.95
N SER A 98 4.97 13.45 4.02
CA SER A 98 5.62 12.25 4.58
C SER A 98 5.55 12.25 6.12
N PRO A 99 4.36 12.08 6.71
CA PRO A 99 4.22 12.09 8.17
C PRO A 99 4.72 10.79 8.80
N ILE A 100 5.21 10.91 10.04
CA ILE A 100 5.54 9.76 10.88
C ILE A 100 4.30 9.45 11.73
N THR A 101 3.84 8.20 11.69
CA THR A 101 2.70 7.71 12.50
C THR A 101 3.15 6.47 13.26
N GLY A 102 3.29 6.59 14.59
CA GLY A 102 3.89 5.54 15.42
C GLY A 102 5.36 5.33 15.04
N SER A 103 5.75 4.08 14.79
CA SER A 103 7.09 3.71 14.28
C SER A 103 7.21 3.79 12.75
N SER A 104 6.12 4.09 12.03
CA SER A 104 6.07 3.99 10.57
C SER A 104 6.05 5.35 9.87
N THR A 105 6.80 5.47 8.77
CA THR A 105 6.72 6.62 7.86
C THR A 105 5.64 6.36 6.82
N GLN A 106 4.66 7.25 6.75
CA GLN A 106 3.68 7.26 5.65
C GLN A 106 4.14 8.20 4.55
N ILE A 107 3.74 7.92 3.31
CA ILE A 107 3.96 8.81 2.17
C ILE A 107 2.64 9.03 1.48
N MET A 108 2.30 10.31 1.28
CA MET A 108 1.14 10.73 0.52
C MET A 108 1.60 11.20 -0.86
N CYS A 109 1.03 10.60 -1.90
CA CYS A 109 1.39 10.85 -3.28
C CYS A 109 0.16 11.36 -4.04
N CYS A 110 0.33 12.46 -4.78
CA CYS A 110 -0.68 12.91 -5.73
C CYS A 110 -0.31 12.45 -7.15
N PRO A 111 -1.25 11.84 -7.89
CA PRO A 111 -1.11 11.64 -9.33
C PRO A 111 -0.82 12.97 -10.07
N PRO A 112 -0.24 12.91 -11.28
CA PRO A 112 -0.07 14.08 -12.15
C PRO A 112 -1.41 14.73 -12.56
#